data_AF-A0A963VJD1-F1
#
_entry.id   AF-A0A963VJD1-F1
#
_cell.length_a   1.000
_cell.length_b   1.000
_cell.length_c   1.000
_cell.angle_alpha   90.00
_cell.angle_beta   90.00
_cell.angle_gamma   90.00
#
_symmetry.space_group_name_H-M   'P 1'
#
loop_
_entity.id
_entity.type
_entity.pdbx_description
1 polymer ?
#
loop_
_entity_poly.entity_id
_entity_poly.type
_entity_poly.pdbx_seq_one_letter_code
_entity_poly.pdbx_strand_id
1 'polypeptide(L)'
;MKLHQLAVCALAAAAALPSHAVGRLVDVDVLDRATGAVLPVLTHRGEHWVAGSPGRSYAIVLRNRSGERLLAVTAVDGVNVLSGETAGWDQSGYVLAPAHRYQVTGWRKSRSEVAAFAFSSSGDAYASRTGRPDHVGV
;
A
#
# COMPACT_ATOMS: atom_id res chain seq x y z
N MET A 1 10.91 51.39 50.64
CA MET A 1 11.15 52.12 49.37
C MET A 1 11.68 51.11 48.36
N LYS A 2 10.99 50.98 47.20
CA LYS A 2 11.31 50.18 45.99
C LYS A 2 10.95 48.67 45.99
N LEU A 3 9.76 48.40 45.42
CA LEU A 3 9.40 47.23 44.59
C LEU A 3 10.54 46.87 43.62
N HIS A 4 10.73 45.60 43.24
CA HIS A 4 10.84 45.16 41.83
C HIS A 4 10.74 43.62 41.71
N GLN A 5 9.57 43.19 41.24
CA GLN A 5 9.30 42.11 40.27
C GLN A 5 9.57 40.63 40.63
N LEU A 6 8.45 39.92 40.83
CA LEU A 6 8.29 38.49 40.62
C LEU A 6 8.74 38.11 39.20
N ALA A 7 9.67 37.17 39.08
CA ALA A 7 9.86 36.40 37.86
C ALA A 7 9.18 35.03 38.05
N VAL A 8 7.92 34.94 37.62
CA VAL A 8 7.26 33.65 37.37
C VAL A 8 7.92 33.08 36.12
N CYS A 9 8.87 32.16 36.28
CA CYS A 9 9.33 31.33 35.18
C CYS A 9 8.16 30.44 34.76
N ALA A 10 7.49 30.85 33.67
CA ALA A 10 6.44 30.09 33.03
C ALA A 10 6.97 28.69 32.67
N LEU A 11 6.36 27.67 33.27
CA LEU A 11 6.57 26.28 32.95
C LEU A 11 5.94 25.99 31.58
N ALA A 12 6.56 26.46 30.50
CA ALA A 12 6.22 26.06 29.15
C ALA A 12 6.99 24.79 28.77
N ALA A 13 6.81 23.72 29.55
CA ALA A 13 6.97 22.38 29.01
C ALA A 13 5.77 22.15 28.10
N ALA A 14 5.78 22.80 26.94
CA ALA A 14 4.90 22.48 25.85
C ALA A 14 5.03 20.97 25.65
N ALA A 15 3.93 20.26 25.92
CA ALA A 15 3.79 18.87 25.55
C ALA A 15 4.16 18.79 24.08
N ALA A 16 5.38 18.33 23.79
CA ALA A 16 5.67 17.72 22.52
C ALA A 16 4.82 16.46 22.52
N LEU A 17 3.53 16.63 22.22
CA LEU A 17 2.69 15.52 21.79
C LEU A 17 3.52 14.86 20.69
N PRO A 18 3.79 13.54 20.78
CA PRO A 18 4.44 12.87 19.67
C PRO A 18 3.62 13.26 18.45
N SER A 19 4.29 13.87 17.47
CA SER A 19 3.81 13.89 16.11
C SER A 19 3.61 12.42 15.76
N HIS A 20 2.40 11.91 15.98
CA HIS A 20 1.97 10.70 15.33
C HIS A 20 1.98 11.10 13.87
N ALA A 21 3.07 10.80 13.17
CA ALA A 21 3.01 10.73 11.73
C ALA A 21 1.78 9.87 11.44
N VAL A 22 0.74 10.47 10.88
CA VAL A 22 -0.34 9.75 10.22
C VAL A 22 0.34 9.10 9.04
N GLY A 23 1.00 7.98 9.32
CA GLY A 23 2.19 7.57 8.59
C GLY A 23 2.21 6.07 8.64
N ARG A 24 1.54 5.49 7.64
CA ARG A 24 1.33 4.05 7.40
C ARG A 24 0.11 3.46 8.12
N LEU A 25 -1.07 3.79 7.60
CA LEU A 25 -2.34 3.15 7.94
C LEU A 25 -2.37 1.66 7.55
N VAL A 26 -1.71 1.31 6.44
CA VAL A 26 -1.66 -0.04 5.88
C VAL A 26 -0.21 -0.41 5.57
N ASP A 27 0.22 -1.61 6.00
CA ASP A 27 1.43 -2.26 5.48
C ASP A 27 1.10 -2.96 4.16
N VAL A 28 2.02 -2.88 3.21
CA VAL A 28 1.94 -3.56 1.91
C VAL A 28 3.16 -4.45 1.75
N ASP A 29 2.93 -5.75 1.57
CA ASP A 29 3.96 -6.73 1.25
C ASP A 29 3.62 -7.47 -0.05
N VAL A 30 4.63 -8.09 -0.68
CA VAL A 30 4.44 -9.01 -1.80
C VAL A 30 4.79 -10.42 -1.36
N LEU A 31 3.88 -11.37 -1.58
CA LEU A 31 4.04 -12.77 -1.19
C LEU A 31 4.11 -13.65 -2.44
N ASP A 32 5.12 -14.51 -2.51
CA ASP A 32 5.19 -15.60 -3.49
C ASP A 32 4.19 -16.68 -3.10
N ARG A 33 3.17 -16.91 -3.93
CA ARG A 33 2.08 -17.83 -3.60
C ARG A 33 2.48 -19.30 -3.65
N ALA A 34 3.58 -19.64 -4.34
CA ALA A 34 4.06 -21.01 -4.40
C ALA A 34 4.80 -21.41 -3.11
N THR A 35 5.55 -20.48 -2.53
CA THR A 35 6.40 -20.75 -1.34
C THR A 35 5.81 -20.20 -0.04
N GLY A 36 4.88 -19.24 -0.12
CA GLY A 36 4.36 -18.49 1.03
C GLY A 36 5.33 -17.43 1.56
N ALA A 37 6.51 -17.26 0.93
CA ALA A 37 7.52 -16.31 1.37
C ALA A 37 7.11 -14.88 1.04
N VAL A 38 7.29 -13.97 1.99
CA VAL A 38 7.24 -12.52 1.73
C VAL A 38 8.55 -12.10 1.08
N LEU A 39 8.46 -11.40 -0.04
CA LEU A 39 9.63 -10.92 -0.77
C LEU A 39 10.29 -9.75 -0.02
N PRO A 40 11.62 -9.72 0.09
CA PRO A 40 12.33 -8.57 0.64
C PRO A 40 12.09 -7.31 -0.18
N VAL A 41 11.79 -6.20 0.50
CA VAL A 41 11.66 -4.87 -0.13
C VAL A 41 13.03 -4.20 -0.15
N LEU A 42 13.48 -3.81 -1.34
CA LEU A 42 14.67 -3.02 -1.58
C LEU A 42 14.26 -1.57 -1.80
N THR A 43 14.91 -0.63 -1.11
CA THR A 43 14.67 0.80 -1.33
C THR A 43 15.79 1.38 -2.19
N HIS A 44 15.44 1.98 -3.32
CA HIS A 44 16.39 2.64 -4.21
C HIS A 44 15.79 3.93 -4.76
N ARG A 45 16.50 5.06 -4.60
CA ARG A 45 16.05 6.40 -5.07
C ARG A 45 14.64 6.81 -4.61
N GLY A 46 14.23 6.40 -3.42
CA GLY A 46 12.91 6.70 -2.86
C GLY A 46 11.80 5.78 -3.35
N GLU A 47 12.12 4.81 -4.20
CA GLU A 47 11.20 3.79 -4.68
C GLU A 47 11.40 2.46 -3.94
N HIS A 48 10.32 1.67 -3.90
CA HIS A 48 10.29 0.35 -3.27
C HIS A 48 10.24 -0.72 -4.35
N TRP A 49 11.19 -1.65 -4.29
CA TRP A 49 11.41 -2.68 -5.27
C TRP A 49 11.31 -4.05 -4.61
N VAL A 50 10.74 -5.02 -5.31
CA VAL A 50 10.77 -6.43 -4.93
C VAL A 50 11.30 -7.24 -6.09
N ALA A 51 12.15 -8.23 -5.81
CA ALA A 51 12.68 -9.09 -6.85
C ALA A 51 11.72 -10.27 -7.09
N GLY A 52 11.02 -10.24 -8.22
CA GLY A 52 10.20 -11.34 -8.70
C GLY A 52 10.98 -12.32 -9.57
N SER A 53 10.56 -13.58 -9.57
CA SER A 53 10.94 -14.59 -10.56
C SER A 53 9.87 -14.72 -11.66
N PRO A 54 10.26 -14.80 -12.94
CA PRO A 54 9.34 -15.06 -14.06
C PRO A 54 8.53 -16.35 -13.88
N GLY A 55 7.30 -16.35 -14.41
CA GLY A 55 6.41 -17.52 -14.38
C GLY A 55 5.79 -17.84 -13.01
N ARG A 56 6.06 -17.02 -11.99
CA ARG A 56 5.47 -17.18 -10.65
C ARG A 56 4.25 -16.31 -10.43
N SER A 57 3.39 -16.78 -9.53
CA SER A 57 2.18 -16.07 -9.08
C SER A 57 2.41 -15.42 -7.72
N TYR A 58 2.04 -14.15 -7.60
CA TYR A 58 2.22 -13.36 -6.38
C TYR A 58 0.88 -12.88 -5.82
N ALA A 59 0.89 -12.52 -4.54
CA ALA A 59 -0.20 -11.83 -3.88
C ALA A 59 0.31 -10.52 -3.26
N ILE A 60 -0.52 -9.47 -3.31
CA ILE A 60 -0.30 -8.25 -2.53
C ILE A 60 -0.96 -8.47 -1.17
N VAL A 61 -0.19 -8.33 -0.10
CA VAL A 61 -0.67 -8.46 1.26
C VAL A 61 -0.91 -7.07 1.82
N LEU A 62 -2.12 -6.83 2.28
CA LEU A 62 -2.51 -5.60 2.96
C LEU A 62 -2.73 -5.88 4.44
N ARG A 63 -2.11 -5.11 5.33
CA ARG A 63 -2.36 -5.19 6.77
C ARG A 63 -2.74 -3.83 7.32
N ASN A 64 -3.97 -3.71 7.83
CA ASN A 64 -4.41 -2.53 8.54
C ASN A 64 -3.69 -2.43 9.89
N ARG A 65 -2.94 -1.34 10.10
CA ARG A 65 -2.23 -1.03 11.36
C ARG A 65 -3.01 -0.10 12.28
N SER A 66 -4.08 0.50 11.77
CA SER A 66 -4.92 1.41 12.53
C SER A 66 -5.90 0.64 13.41
N GLY A 67 -6.47 1.35 14.39
CA GLY A 67 -7.60 0.88 15.19
C GLY A 67 -8.95 1.03 14.49
N GLU A 68 -8.98 1.56 13.26
CA GLU A 68 -10.19 1.91 12.51
C GLU A 68 -10.41 0.98 11.33
N ARG A 69 -11.65 0.97 10.80
CA ARG A 69 -11.97 0.28 9.55
C ARG A 69 -11.48 1.12 8.37
N LEU A 70 -10.73 0.50 7.45
CA LEU A 70 -10.18 1.17 6.28
C LEU A 70 -10.76 0.61 4.98
N LEU A 71 -11.04 1.48 4.02
CA LEU A 71 -11.23 1.09 2.63
C LEU A 71 -9.88 1.19 1.90
N ALA A 72 -9.38 0.06 1.42
CA ALA A 72 -8.16 -0.02 0.62
C ALA A 72 -8.51 -0.14 -0.86
N VAL A 73 -8.43 0.97 -1.58
CA VAL A 73 -8.52 1.00 -3.05
C VAL A 73 -7.14 0.62 -3.59
N THR A 74 -7.04 -0.58 -4.15
CA THR A 74 -5.75 -1.16 -4.57
C THR A 74 -5.64 -1.15 -6.09
N ALA A 75 -4.49 -0.71 -6.59
CA ALA A 75 -4.19 -0.70 -8.01
C ALA A 75 -2.79 -1.27 -8.26
N VAL A 76 -2.63 -1.87 -9.44
CA VAL A 76 -1.34 -2.29 -10.00
C VAL A 76 -1.27 -1.61 -11.36
N ASP A 77 -0.12 -1.07 -11.76
CA ASP A 77 0.03 -0.51 -13.12
C ASP A 77 -1.08 0.50 -13.49
N GLY A 78 -1.52 1.33 -12.53
CA GLY A 78 -2.59 2.31 -12.70
C GLY A 78 -4.01 1.75 -12.90
N VAL A 79 -4.22 0.43 -12.74
CA VAL A 79 -5.51 -0.23 -12.92
C VAL A 79 -6.02 -0.80 -11.59
N ASN A 80 -7.28 -0.54 -11.26
CA ASN A 80 -7.94 -1.05 -10.06
C ASN A 80 -8.05 -2.58 -10.10
N VAL A 81 -7.58 -3.26 -9.05
CA VAL A 81 -7.51 -4.73 -9.01
C VAL A 81 -8.87 -5.43 -8.94
N LEU A 82 -9.93 -4.69 -8.56
CA LEU A 82 -11.30 -5.18 -8.49
C LEU A 82 -12.11 -4.92 -9.76
N SER A 83 -12.04 -3.71 -10.31
CA SER A 83 -12.87 -3.31 -11.46
C SER A 83 -12.17 -3.43 -12.82
N GLY A 84 -10.84 -3.38 -12.88
CA GLY A 84 -10.09 -3.31 -14.14
C GLY A 84 -10.12 -1.92 -14.81
N GLU A 85 -10.72 -0.92 -14.16
CA GLU A 85 -10.74 0.47 -14.62
C GLU A 85 -9.46 1.20 -14.21
N THR A 86 -9.19 2.36 -14.84
CA THR A 86 -8.14 3.27 -14.37
C THR A 86 -8.37 3.63 -12.91
N ALA A 87 -7.32 3.57 -12.10
CA ALA A 87 -7.40 3.75 -10.66
C ALA A 87 -7.78 5.19 -10.26
N GLY A 88 -8.70 5.31 -9.30
CA GLY A 88 -9.14 6.55 -8.68
C GLY A 88 -9.54 6.31 -7.21
N TRP A 89 -9.51 7.37 -6.39
CA TRP A 89 -9.72 7.27 -4.94
C TRP A 89 -11.18 6.96 -4.54
N ASP A 90 -12.12 7.28 -5.41
CA ASP A 90 -13.57 7.13 -5.23
C ASP A 90 -14.11 5.77 -5.75
N GLN A 91 -13.23 4.80 -5.95
CA GLN A 91 -13.57 3.49 -6.47
C GLN A 91 -13.78 2.43 -5.38
N SER A 92 -14.34 1.29 -5.81
CA SER A 92 -14.45 0.10 -4.96
C SER A 92 -13.09 -0.41 -4.51
N GLY A 93 -13.05 -0.95 -3.30
CA GLY A 93 -11.85 -1.46 -2.64
C GLY A 93 -12.14 -2.56 -1.64
N TYR A 94 -11.08 -3.04 -0.99
CA TYR A 94 -11.21 -4.02 0.09
C TYR A 94 -11.44 -3.31 1.41
N VAL A 95 -12.39 -3.78 2.19
CA VAL A 95 -12.60 -3.22 3.53
C VAL A 95 -11.84 -4.04 4.57
N LEU A 96 -10.88 -3.39 5.23
CA LEU A 96 -10.01 -3.99 6.22
C LEU A 96 -10.48 -3.58 7.63
N ALA A 97 -10.89 -4.56 8.44
CA ALA A 97 -11.13 -4.34 9.85
C ALA A 97 -9.82 -3.96 10.59
N PRO A 98 -9.88 -3.43 11.82
CA PRO A 98 -8.68 -3.17 12.62
C PRO A 98 -7.80 -4.42 12.73
N ALA A 99 -6.48 -4.25 12.59
CA ALA A 99 -5.48 -5.32 12.57
C ALA A 99 -5.65 -6.40 11.47
N HIS A 100 -6.62 -6.26 10.57
CA HIS A 100 -6.91 -7.27 9.54
C HIS A 100 -5.78 -7.37 8.51
N ARG A 101 -5.41 -8.61 8.17
CA ARG A 101 -4.49 -8.94 7.08
C ARG A 101 -5.25 -9.63 5.95
N TYR A 102 -5.17 -9.08 4.74
CA TYR A 102 -5.85 -9.59 3.56
C TYR A 102 -4.87 -9.83 2.41
N GLN A 103 -5.11 -10.86 1.59
CA GLN A 103 -4.30 -11.18 0.41
C GLN A 103 -5.10 -10.90 -0.86
N VAL A 104 -4.63 -9.95 -1.66
CA VAL A 104 -5.11 -9.71 -3.03
C VAL A 104 -4.31 -10.63 -3.96
N THR A 105 -4.94 -11.71 -4.41
CA THR A 105 -4.26 -12.81 -5.12
C THR A 105 -4.17 -12.62 -6.63
N GLY A 106 -4.76 -11.55 -7.17
CA GLY A 106 -4.77 -11.21 -8.58
C GLY A 106 -5.89 -10.23 -8.94
N TRP A 107 -6.02 -9.96 -10.25
CA TRP A 107 -7.11 -9.18 -10.83
C TRP A 107 -8.43 -9.93 -10.73
N ARG A 108 -9.47 -9.33 -10.16
CA ARG A 108 -10.80 -9.95 -10.21
C ARG A 108 -11.36 -9.84 -11.62
N LYS A 109 -11.76 -10.99 -12.17
CA LYS A 109 -12.56 -11.08 -13.39
C LYS A 109 -14.04 -11.32 -13.08
N SER A 110 -14.32 -11.98 -11.95
CA SER A 110 -15.67 -12.22 -11.45
C SER A 110 -15.68 -12.44 -9.94
N ARG A 111 -16.80 -12.90 -9.36
CA ARG A 111 -16.86 -13.29 -7.95
C ARG A 111 -15.99 -14.52 -7.63
N SER A 112 -15.72 -15.37 -8.62
CA SER A 112 -14.99 -16.64 -8.45
C SER A 112 -13.69 -16.72 -9.27
N GLU A 113 -13.51 -15.86 -10.27
CA GLU A 113 -12.33 -15.89 -11.15
C GLU A 113 -11.36 -14.75 -10.82
N VAL A 114 -10.09 -15.12 -10.63
CA VAL A 114 -8.98 -14.22 -10.32
C VAL A 114 -7.81 -14.53 -11.27
N ALA A 115 -7.32 -13.52 -11.98
CA ALA A 115 -6.10 -13.63 -12.79
C ALA A 115 -4.89 -13.27 -11.94
N ALA A 116 -4.01 -14.24 -11.68
CA ALA A 116 -2.88 -14.06 -10.77
C ALA A 116 -1.93 -12.93 -11.21
N PHE A 117 -1.37 -12.21 -10.25
CA PHE A 117 -0.27 -11.28 -10.51
C PHE A 117 1.00 -12.06 -10.84
N ALA A 118 1.71 -11.63 -11.88
CA ALA A 118 3.01 -12.16 -12.29
C ALA A 118 3.88 -11.01 -12.77
N PHE A 119 5.19 -11.13 -12.59
CA PHE A 119 6.14 -10.23 -13.24
C PHE A 119 6.31 -10.68 -14.70
N SER A 120 6.22 -9.73 -15.62
CA SER A 120 6.43 -9.96 -17.05
C SER A 120 7.33 -8.87 -17.62
N SER A 121 7.78 -9.04 -18.87
CA SER A 121 8.35 -7.93 -19.63
C SER A 121 7.31 -6.81 -19.80
N SER A 122 7.77 -5.57 -19.98
CA SER A 122 6.88 -4.40 -20.14
C SER A 122 5.91 -4.53 -21.33
N GLY A 123 6.32 -5.19 -22.41
CA GLY A 123 5.46 -5.49 -23.56
C GLY A 123 4.33 -6.49 -23.27
N ASP A 124 4.53 -7.36 -22.28
CA ASP A 124 3.57 -8.40 -21.88
C ASP A 124 2.69 -8.03 -20.68
N ALA A 125 2.95 -6.87 -20.07
CA ALA A 125 2.21 -6.40 -18.91
C ALA A 125 0.71 -6.26 -19.21
N TYR A 126 -0.12 -6.45 -18.19
CA TYR A 126 -1.58 -6.42 -18.33
C TYR A 126 -2.08 -5.05 -18.86
N ALA A 127 -1.46 -3.95 -18.41
CA ALA A 127 -1.75 -2.61 -18.91
C ALA A 127 -1.43 -2.47 -20.41
N SER A 128 -0.29 -2.99 -20.88
CA SER A 128 0.07 -3.02 -22.30
C SER A 128 -0.93 -3.84 -23.13
N ARG A 129 -1.34 -5.01 -22.65
CA ARG A 129 -2.32 -5.90 -23.33
C ARG A 129 -3.73 -5.34 -23.38
N THR A 130 -4.05 -4.34 -22.56
CA THR A 130 -5.34 -3.64 -22.53
C THR A 130 -5.28 -2.24 -23.14
N GLY A 131 -4.21 -1.92 -23.88
CA GLY A 131 -4.07 -0.66 -24.63
C GLY A 131 -3.61 0.54 -23.80
N ARG A 132 -2.89 0.32 -22.69
CA ARG A 132 -2.40 1.36 -21.77
C ARG A 132 -0.89 1.18 -21.49
N PRO A 133 -0.01 1.48 -22.45
CA PRO A 133 1.43 1.19 -22.35
C PRO A 133 2.21 2.08 -21.37
N ASP A 134 1.66 3.22 -20.94
CA ASP A 134 2.38 4.20 -20.10
C ASP A 134 2.35 3.89 -18.58
N HIS A 135 1.76 2.76 -18.18
CA HIS A 135 1.58 2.41 -16.77
C HIS A 135 2.19 1.06 -16.40
N VAL A 136 3.28 0.67 -17.06
CA VAL A 136 3.99 -0.56 -16.72
C VAL A 136 5.09 -0.26 -15.70
N GLY A 137 5.02 -0.88 -14.53
CA GLY A 137 6.19 -0.95 -13.64
C GLY A 137 7.37 -1.57 -14.41
N VAL A 138 8.51 -0.88 -14.45
CA VAL A 138 9.73 -1.34 -15.13
C VAL A 138 10.51 -2.34 -14.28
#